data_AF-A0A952RFE0-F1
#
_entry.id   AF-A0A952RFE0-F1
#
_cell.length_a   1.000
_cell.length_b   1.000
_cell.length_c   1.000
_cell.angle_alpha   90.00
_cell.angle_beta   90.00
_cell.angle_gamma   90.00
#
_symmetry.space_group_name_H-M   'P 1'
#
loop_
_entity.id
_entity.type
_entity.pdbx_description
1 polymer ?
#
loop_
_entity_poly.entity_id
_entity_poly.type
_entity_poly.pdbx_seq_one_letter_code
_entity_poly.pdbx_strand_id
1 'polypeptide(L)'
;MRLDLFPWIMFACWALFLPPPFWDALAAIVAWNAGELSGAPSPALGAVLRPLGLTQRWSMFSPDPARDDGWIVAEAQLESGAKVDLLNGGPPTRDRPRVRRDLRWRSYLALVARDGSGDMATFFAR
;
A
#
# COMPACT_ATOMS: atom_id res chain seq x y z
N MET A 1 13.54 -23.67 -23.36
CA MET A 1 12.25 -23.93 -24.04
C MET A 1 11.67 -22.59 -24.46
N ARG A 2 11.64 -22.28 -25.76
CA ARG A 2 10.93 -21.09 -26.27
C ARG A 2 9.47 -21.50 -26.39
N LEU A 3 8.56 -20.77 -25.74
CA LEU A 3 7.14 -20.88 -26.04
C LEU A 3 6.98 -20.25 -27.43
N ASP A 4 6.90 -21.07 -28.47
CA ASP A 4 6.62 -20.62 -29.84
C ASP A 4 5.23 -19.94 -29.91
N LEU A 5 4.86 -19.33 -31.05
CA LEU A 5 3.63 -18.52 -31.21
C LEU A 5 2.30 -19.21 -30.84
N PHE A 6 2.31 -20.53 -30.66
CA PHE A 6 1.12 -21.35 -30.43
C PHE A 6 0.21 -20.89 -29.26
N PRO A 7 0.70 -20.62 -28.04
CA PRO A 7 -0.16 -20.19 -26.93
C PRO A 7 -0.81 -18.83 -27.20
N TRP A 8 -0.11 -17.91 -27.86
CA TRP A 8 -0.64 -16.59 -28.20
C TRP A 8 -1.78 -16.66 -29.20
N ILE A 9 -1.65 -17.53 -30.21
CA ILE A 9 -2.72 -17.79 -31.18
C ILE A 9 -3.94 -18.37 -30.46
N MET A 10 -3.74 -19.33 -29.55
CA MET A 10 -4.85 -19.88 -28.76
C MET A 10 -5.57 -18.82 -27.92
N PHE A 11 -4.85 -17.94 -27.23
CA PHE A 11 -5.47 -16.84 -26.48
C PHE A 11 -6.25 -15.88 -27.38
N ALA A 12 -5.70 -15.54 -28.55
CA ALA A 12 -6.39 -14.67 -29.52
C ALA A 12 -7.67 -15.32 -30.06
N CYS A 13 -7.63 -16.62 -30.38
CA CYS A 13 -8.81 -17.37 -30.81
C CYS A 13 -9.88 -17.44 -29.71
N TRP A 14 -9.48 -17.65 -28.45
CA TRP A 14 -10.41 -17.69 -27.32
C TRP A 14 -11.04 -16.33 -27.05
N ALA A 15 -10.29 -15.23 -27.22
CA ALA A 15 -10.81 -13.89 -27.05
C ALA A 15 -12.01 -13.62 -27.98
N LEU A 16 -11.95 -14.04 -29.25
CA LEU A 16 -13.05 -13.86 -30.21
C LEU A 16 -14.35 -14.57 -29.81
N PHE A 17 -14.27 -15.59 -28.95
CA PHE A 17 -15.43 -16.36 -28.49
C PHE A 17 -15.99 -15.86 -27.15
N LEU A 18 -15.36 -14.85 -26.53
CA LEU A 18 -15.86 -14.27 -25.28
C LEU A 18 -17.08 -13.40 -25.55
N PRO A 19 -18.15 -13.52 -24.73
CA PRO A 19 -19.39 -12.78 -24.95
C PRO A 19 -19.21 -11.27 -24.67
N PRO A 20 -20.02 -10.38 -25.28
CA PRO A 20 -19.88 -8.93 -25.11
C PRO A 20 -19.79 -8.42 -23.65
N PRO A 21 -20.58 -8.95 -22.68
CA PRO A 21 -20.49 -8.49 -21.29
C PRO A 21 -19.11 -8.71 -20.63
N PHE A 22 -18.33 -9.69 -21.11
CA PHE A 22 -16.95 -9.90 -20.65
C PHE A 22 -16.07 -8.70 -20.99
N TRP A 23 -16.20 -8.17 -22.22
CA TRP A 23 -15.42 -7.03 -22.70
C TRP A 23 -15.83 -5.74 -22.01
N ASP A 24 -17.12 -5.57 -21.73
CA ASP A 24 -17.63 -4.43 -20.96
C ASP A 24 -17.06 -4.42 -19.52
N ALA A 25 -17.04 -5.58 -18.87
CA ALA A 25 -16.44 -5.75 -17.55
C ALA A 25 -14.93 -5.45 -17.57
N LEU A 26 -14.20 -5.97 -18.56
CA LEU A 26 -12.77 -5.72 -18.72
C LEU A 26 -12.47 -4.24 -18.94
N ALA A 27 -13.24 -3.57 -19.81
CA ALA A 27 -13.09 -2.15 -20.08
C ALA A 27 -13.32 -1.31 -18.81
N ALA A 28 -14.30 -1.68 -18.00
CA ALA A 28 -14.59 -0.98 -16.75
C ALA A 28 -13.49 -1.20 -15.69
N ILE A 29 -12.93 -2.41 -15.59
CA ILE A 29 -11.75 -2.68 -14.74
C ILE A 29 -10.55 -1.83 -15.18
N VAL A 30 -10.28 -1.75 -16.49
CA VAL A 30 -9.17 -0.93 -17.02
C VAL A 30 -9.40 0.55 -16.72
N ALA A 31 -10.61 1.07 -16.94
CA ALA A 31 -10.96 2.46 -16.64
C ALA A 31 -10.83 2.78 -15.13
N TRP A 32 -11.24 1.85 -14.26
CA TRP A 32 -11.06 1.96 -12.82
C TRP A 32 -9.58 2.10 -12.42
N ASN A 33 -8.70 1.26 -13.00
CA ASN A 33 -7.27 1.32 -12.74
C ASN A 33 -6.59 2.57 -13.35
N ALA A 34 -7.01 3.00 -14.54
CA ALA A 34 -6.51 4.23 -15.15
C ALA A 34 -6.88 5.48 -14.33
N GLY A 35 -8.08 5.50 -13.72
CA GLY A 35 -8.48 6.55 -12.78
C GLY A 35 -7.55 6.68 -11.57
N GLU A 36 -6.99 5.56 -11.07
CA GLU A 36 -5.98 5.62 -10.01
C GLU A 36 -4.66 6.26 -10.46
N LEU A 37 -4.22 6.03 -11.70
CA LEU A 37 -3.03 6.70 -12.25
C LEU A 37 -3.21 8.22 -12.34
N SER A 38 -4.45 8.68 -12.54
CA SER A 38 -4.80 10.11 -12.48
C SER A 38 -5.03 10.66 -11.07
N GLY A 39 -4.89 9.83 -10.02
CA GLY A 39 -4.96 10.24 -8.62
C GLY A 39 -6.36 10.21 -7.98
N ALA A 40 -7.41 9.83 -8.72
CA ALA A 40 -8.75 9.67 -8.16
C ALA A 40 -9.59 8.66 -8.98
N PRO A 41 -9.90 7.46 -8.44
CA PRO A 41 -10.84 6.56 -9.09
C PRO A 41 -12.23 7.20 -9.15
N SER A 42 -12.94 7.07 -10.27
CA SER A 42 -14.23 7.75 -10.43
C SER A 42 -15.30 7.12 -9.52
N PRO A 43 -16.01 7.92 -8.68
CA PRO A 43 -17.04 7.41 -7.79
C PRO A 43 -18.19 6.70 -8.53
N ALA A 44 -18.52 7.19 -9.73
CA ALA A 44 -19.55 6.62 -10.58
C ALA A 44 -19.19 5.22 -11.09
N LEU A 45 -17.97 4.99 -11.58
CA LEU A 45 -17.53 3.64 -11.97
C LEU A 45 -17.47 2.72 -10.74
N GLY A 46 -17.05 3.25 -9.59
CA GLY A 46 -17.02 2.49 -8.34
C GLY A 46 -18.40 1.99 -7.89
N ALA A 47 -19.45 2.81 -8.07
CA ALA A 47 -20.83 2.43 -7.74
C ALA A 47 -21.36 1.29 -8.63
N VAL A 48 -20.90 1.21 -9.88
CA VAL A 48 -21.30 0.15 -10.83
C VAL A 48 -20.45 -1.12 -10.64
N LEU A 49 -19.14 -0.99 -10.44
CA LEU A 49 -18.23 -2.14 -10.44
C LEU A 49 -18.22 -2.92 -9.13
N ARG A 50 -18.43 -2.24 -8.00
CA ARG A 50 -18.42 -2.85 -6.66
C ARG A 50 -19.48 -3.93 -6.46
N PRO A 51 -20.77 -3.75 -6.80
CA PRO A 51 -21.76 -4.82 -6.68
C PRO A 51 -21.48 -6.00 -7.63
N LEU A 52 -20.77 -5.76 -8.74
CA LEU A 52 -20.42 -6.79 -9.72
C LEU A 52 -19.14 -7.57 -9.35
N GLY A 53 -18.46 -7.22 -8.26
CA GLY A 53 -17.18 -7.82 -7.88
C GLY A 53 -16.02 -7.47 -8.83
N LEU A 54 -16.18 -6.44 -9.66
CA LEU A 54 -15.22 -6.03 -10.69
C LEU A 54 -14.26 -4.93 -10.20
N THR A 55 -14.10 -4.77 -8.89
CA THR A 55 -13.15 -3.80 -8.31
C THR A 55 -11.74 -4.38 -8.23
N GLN A 56 -11.26 -5.01 -9.30
CA GLN A 56 -9.88 -5.49 -9.35
C GLN A 56 -8.93 -4.29 -9.42
N ARG A 57 -8.21 -4.08 -8.32
CA ARG A 57 -7.27 -2.97 -8.14
C ARG A 57 -5.84 -3.49 -8.24
N TRP A 58 -5.05 -2.91 -9.13
CA TRP A 58 -3.64 -3.26 -9.34
C TRP A 58 -2.74 -2.10 -8.90
N SER A 59 -2.63 -1.87 -7.58
CA SER A 59 -1.82 -0.78 -7.01
C SER A 59 -0.35 -1.18 -6.75
N MET A 60 0.21 -2.11 -7.53
CA MET A 60 1.56 -2.66 -7.30
C MET A 60 2.69 -1.65 -7.50
N PHE A 61 2.39 -0.48 -8.09
CA PHE A 61 3.38 0.56 -8.38
C PHE A 61 3.38 1.74 -7.42
N SER A 62 2.59 1.68 -6.32
CA SER A 62 2.54 2.72 -5.27
C SER A 62 2.57 4.14 -5.88
N PRO A 63 1.45 4.64 -6.45
CA PRO A 63 1.43 5.89 -7.23
C PRO A 63 2.05 7.08 -6.50
N ASP A 64 1.89 7.11 -5.18
CA ASP A 64 2.59 8.00 -4.27
C ASP A 64 3.44 7.15 -3.31
N PRO A 65 4.65 6.74 -3.70
CA PRO A 65 5.52 5.99 -2.82
C PRO A 65 5.96 6.93 -1.69
N ALA A 66 6.05 6.41 -0.47
CA ALA A 66 6.62 7.18 0.64
C ALA A 66 8.01 7.67 0.23
N ARG A 67 8.17 9.00 0.15
CA ARG A 67 9.44 9.64 -0.23
C ARG A 67 10.39 9.78 0.95
N ASP A 68 9.84 9.72 2.16
CA ASP A 68 10.57 9.95 3.39
C ASP A 68 10.79 8.65 4.14
N ASP A 69 12.04 8.42 4.55
CA ASP A 69 12.41 7.34 5.44
C ASP A 69 12.13 7.75 6.90
N GLY A 70 11.01 7.28 7.45
CA GLY A 70 10.61 7.54 8.85
C GLY A 70 10.97 6.43 9.84
N TRP A 71 11.11 6.79 11.10
CA TRP A 71 11.12 5.86 12.23
C TRP A 71 10.28 6.40 13.38
N ILE A 72 9.91 5.49 14.27
CA ILE A 72 9.05 5.76 15.41
C ILE A 72 9.92 5.80 16.68
N VAL A 73 9.66 6.80 17.51
CA VAL A 73 10.19 6.91 18.87
C VAL A 73 8.99 6.83 19.81
N ALA A 74 8.99 5.85 20.71
CA ALA A 74 7.93 5.69 21.70
C ALA A 74 8.39 6.38 22.98
N GLU A 75 7.99 7.64 23.16
CA GLU A 75 8.37 8.41 24.32
C GLU A 75 7.51 8.01 25.52
N ALA A 76 8.15 7.66 26.63
CA ALA A 76 7.48 7.45 27.90
C ALA A 76 8.10 8.34 28.98
N GLN A 77 7.25 8.84 29.87
CA GLN A 77 7.69 9.52 31.07
C GLN A 77 7.69 8.55 32.24
N LEU A 78 8.86 8.37 32.86
CA LEU A 78 9.01 7.61 34.10
C LEU A 78 8.41 8.41 35.27
N GLU A 79 8.09 7.75 36.38
CA GLU A 79 7.62 8.41 37.61
C GLU A 79 8.61 9.45 38.15
N SER A 80 9.90 9.28 37.85
CA SER A 80 10.96 10.24 38.15
C SER A 80 10.92 11.51 37.27
N GLY A 81 9.98 11.60 36.32
CA GLY A 81 9.87 12.67 35.32
C GLY A 81 10.81 12.52 34.12
N ALA A 82 11.72 11.54 34.14
CA ALA A 82 12.66 11.28 33.05
C ALA A 82 11.94 10.72 31.81
N LYS A 83 12.31 11.23 30.63
CA LYS A 83 11.80 10.75 29.34
C LYS A 83 12.70 9.67 28.78
N VAL A 84 12.13 8.55 28.36
CA VAL A 84 12.85 7.40 27.81
C VAL A 84 12.19 6.91 26.52
N ASP A 85 12.98 6.48 25.55
CA ASP A 85 12.49 5.76 24.37
C ASP A 85 12.26 4.28 24.71
N LEU A 86 11.01 3.84 24.72
CA LEU A 86 10.65 2.44 25.01
C LEU A 86 11.13 1.46 23.94
N LEU A 87 11.38 1.92 22.71
CA LEU A 87 11.73 1.05 21.60
C LEU A 87 13.23 0.77 21.55
N ASN A 88 14.07 1.78 21.75
CA ASN A 88 15.53 1.65 21.63
C ASN A 88 16.27 1.80 22.96
N GLY A 89 15.60 2.28 24.02
CA GLY A 89 16.21 2.62 25.30
C GLY A 89 16.96 3.95 25.25
N GLY A 90 17.19 4.54 26.43
CA GLY A 90 17.88 5.82 26.57
C GLY A 90 16.98 7.03 26.26
N PRO A 91 17.58 8.23 26.13
CA PRO A 91 16.80 9.45 25.90
C PRO A 91 16.15 9.45 24.51
N PRO A 92 14.90 9.94 24.37
CA PRO A 92 14.21 10.03 23.09
C PRO A 92 14.98 10.98 22.17
N THR A 93 15.52 10.44 21.09
CA THR A 93 16.38 11.17 20.17
C THR A 93 15.79 11.19 18.77
N ARG A 94 15.96 12.32 18.08
CA ARG A 94 15.60 12.50 16.66
C ARG A 94 16.60 11.89 15.68
N ASP A 95 17.56 11.12 16.17
CA ASP A 95 18.58 10.48 15.35
C ASP A 95 18.08 9.12 14.88
N ARG A 96 18.55 8.72 13.69
CA ARG A 96 18.15 7.46 13.10
C ARG A 96 18.68 6.29 13.95
N PRO A 97 17.83 5.34 14.37
CA PRO A 97 18.28 4.20 15.15
C PRO A 97 19.24 3.33 14.33
N ARG A 98 20.33 2.89 14.95
CA ARG A 98 21.35 2.03 14.29
C ARG A 98 20.84 0.61 14.02
N VAL A 99 19.94 0.12 14.88
CA VAL A 99 19.39 -1.24 14.78
C VAL A 99 18.10 -1.21 13.97
N ARG A 100 18.11 -1.93 12.84
CA ARG A 100 16.92 -2.07 12.00
C ARG A 100 16.09 -3.26 12.48
N ARG A 101 14.82 -3.01 12.83
CA ARG A 101 13.86 -4.07 13.17
C ARG A 101 13.47 -4.89 11.94
N ASP A 102 12.97 -6.10 12.19
CA ASP A 102 12.48 -6.99 11.15
C ASP A 102 11.19 -6.46 10.50
N LEU A 103 10.76 -7.13 9.42
CA LEU A 103 9.57 -6.73 8.66
C LEU A 103 8.30 -6.76 9.51
N ARG A 104 8.15 -7.75 10.40
CA ARG A 104 6.95 -7.90 11.23
C ARG A 104 6.80 -6.73 12.20
N TRP A 105 7.86 -6.36 12.91
CA TRP A 105 7.83 -5.20 13.81
C TRP A 105 7.56 -3.90 13.07
N ARG A 106 8.14 -3.72 11.88
CA ARG A 106 7.91 -2.52 11.07
C ARG A 106 6.45 -2.41 10.63
N SER A 107 5.83 -3.51 10.20
CA SER A 107 4.40 -3.54 9.84
C SER A 107 3.51 -3.25 11.06
N TYR A 108 3.81 -3.85 12.21
CA TYR A 108 3.07 -3.61 13.45
C TYR A 108 3.14 -2.14 13.89
N LEU A 109 4.35 -1.59 14.00
CA LEU A 109 4.54 -0.20 14.43
C LEU A 109 3.94 0.81 13.44
N ALA A 110 3.96 0.52 12.14
CA ALA A 110 3.27 1.36 11.15
C ALA A 110 1.75 1.38 11.33
N LEU A 111 1.16 0.28 11.80
CA LEU A 111 -0.27 0.20 12.08
C LEU A 111 -0.62 0.95 13.37
N VAL A 112 0.17 0.77 14.42
CA VAL A 112 0.03 1.49 15.70
C VAL A 112 0.19 3.01 15.52
N ALA A 113 1.19 3.45 14.75
CA ALA A 113 1.41 4.86 14.48
C ALA A 113 0.28 5.51 13.66
N ARG A 114 -0.42 4.73 12.81
CA ARG A 114 -1.60 5.20 12.07
C ARG A 114 -2.85 5.35 12.94
N ASP A 115 -3.00 4.48 13.94
CA ASP A 115 -4.15 4.48 14.84
C ASP A 115 -4.07 5.58 15.90
N GLY A 116 -2.86 6.14 16.12
CA GLY A 116 -2.64 7.21 17.11
C GLY A 116 -2.72 6.73 18.56
N SER A 117 -2.63 5.41 18.79
CA SER A 117 -2.73 4.81 20.11
C SER A 117 -1.42 5.01 20.91
N GLY A 118 -1.29 6.18 21.56
CA GLY A 118 -0.21 6.53 22.50
C GLY A 118 0.61 7.76 22.09
N ASP A 119 1.40 8.30 23.03
CA ASP A 119 2.37 9.39 22.80
C ASP A 119 3.58 8.91 21.95
N MET A 120 3.29 8.45 20.74
CA MET A 120 4.31 8.05 19.78
C MET A 120 4.66 9.22 18.87
N ALA A 121 5.92 9.64 18.91
CA ALA A 121 6.44 10.64 17.99
C ALA A 121 6.97 9.93 16.74
N THR A 122 6.43 10.31 15.57
CA THR A 122 6.97 9.85 14.28
C THR A 122 7.96 10.89 13.78
N PHE A 123 9.20 10.46 13.49
CA PHE A 123 10.22 11.32 12.88
C PHE A 123 10.53 10.85 11.48
N PHE A 124 10.80 11.79 10.58
CA PHE A 124 11.15 11.56 9.19
C PHE A 124 12.55 12.10 8.94
N ALA A 125 13.40 11.33 8.26
CA ALA A 125 14.57 11.90 7.61
C ALA A 125 14.10 12.70 6.40
N ARG A 126 14.49 13.98 6.35
CA ARG A 126 14.37 14.83 5.15
C ARG A 126 15.56 14.63 4.24
#